data_AF-A0A9E5MHH5-F1
#
_entry.id   AF-A0A9E5MHH5-F1
#
_cell.length_a   1.000
_cell.length_b   1.000
_cell.length_c   1.000
_cell.angle_alpha   90.00
_cell.angle_beta   90.00
_cell.angle_gamma   90.00
#
_symmetry.space_group_name_H-M   'P 1'
#
loop_
_entity.id
_entity.type
_entity.pdbx_description
1 polymer ?
#
loop_
_entity_poly.entity_id
_entity_poly.type
_entity_poly.pdbx_seq_one_letter_code
_entity_poly.pdbx_strand_id
1 'polypeptide(L)'
;MNAAWYQYLFVFLAGGFIINGIPHFVKGLTGQQFPTPFAKPPGVGLSSPTLNIVWATSNFLLSALFFFLADITSGSLWLLLSGFTGCMCMAFYLASYFGKLNLP
;
A
#
# COMPACT_ATOMS: atom_id res chain seq x y z
N MET A 1 -24.50 -14.33 -0.14
CA MET A 1 -24.32 -13.93 -1.56
C MET A 1 -22.90 -14.24 -1.95
N ASN A 2 -22.67 -14.88 -3.10
CA ASN A 2 -21.31 -15.12 -3.60
C ASN A 2 -20.76 -13.80 -4.13
N ALA A 3 -19.60 -13.38 -3.63
CA ALA A 3 -18.93 -12.18 -4.12
C ALA A 3 -18.51 -12.37 -5.59
N ALA A 4 -18.62 -11.31 -6.39
CA ALA A 4 -18.13 -11.32 -7.76
C ALA A 4 -16.60 -11.37 -7.79
N TRP A 5 -16.02 -11.97 -8.83
CA TRP A 5 -14.58 -12.18 -8.93
C TRP A 5 -13.76 -10.88 -8.78
N TYR A 6 -14.27 -9.76 -9.28
CA TYR A 6 -13.59 -8.47 -9.22
C TYR A 6 -13.54 -7.88 -7.80
N GLN A 7 -14.50 -8.24 -6.92
CA GLN A 7 -14.49 -7.78 -5.53
C GLN A 7 -13.27 -8.33 -4.79
N TYR A 8 -12.90 -9.59 -5.04
CA TYR A 8 -11.67 -10.19 -4.51
C TYR A 8 -10.43 -9.45 -5.01
N LEU A 9 -10.36 -9.15 -6.30
CA LEU A 9 -9.24 -8.38 -6.87
C LEU A 9 -9.15 -6.99 -6.23
N PHE A 10 -10.28 -6.30 -6.07
CA PHE A 10 -10.30 -4.95 -5.48
C PHE A 10 -9.87 -4.95 -4.02
N VAL A 11 -10.38 -5.86 -3.18
CA VAL A 11 -9.94 -5.92 -1.77
C VAL A 11 -8.47 -6.34 -1.64
N PHE A 12 -7.98 -7.23 -2.51
CA PHE A 12 -6.56 -7.58 -2.58
C PHE A 12 -5.70 -6.35 -2.91
N LEU A 13 -6.07 -5.58 -3.94
CA LEU A 13 -5.37 -4.35 -4.31
C LEU A 13 -5.47 -3.30 -3.19
N ALA A 14 -6.64 -3.15 -2.57
CA ALA A 14 -6.84 -2.23 -1.45
C ALA A 14 -5.89 -2.54 -0.29
N GLY A 15 -5.74 -3.82 0.06
CA GLY A 15 -4.78 -4.32 1.04
C GLY A 15 -3.32 -4.06 0.64
N GLY A 16 -2.99 -4.22 -0.64
CA GLY A 16 -1.67 -3.87 -1.16
C GLY A 16 -1.36 -2.37 -1.01
N PHE A 17 -2.28 -1.50 -1.46
CA PHE A 17 -2.10 -0.05 -1.41
C PHE A 17 -1.99 0.47 0.03
N ILE A 18 -2.80 -0.03 0.97
CA ILE A 18 -2.69 0.43 2.37
C ILE A 18 -1.31 0.10 2.95
N ILE A 19 -0.81 -1.13 2.75
CA ILE A 19 0.51 -1.52 3.24
C ILE A 19 1.63 -0.76 2.53
N ASN A 20 1.50 -0.50 1.23
CA ASN A 20 2.46 0.33 0.50
C ASN A 20 2.54 1.74 1.06
N GLY A 21 1.41 2.35 1.47
CA GLY A 21 1.39 3.69 2.04
C GLY A 21 2.05 3.82 3.43
N ILE A 22 1.99 2.77 4.27
CA ILE A 22 2.46 2.81 5.67
C ILE A 22 3.90 3.32 5.85
N PRO A 23 4.94 2.73 5.21
CA PRO A 23 6.32 3.15 5.44
C PRO A 23 6.54 4.61 5.02
N HIS A 24 5.94 5.04 3.91
CA HIS A 24 6.02 6.43 3.46
C HIS A 24 5.31 7.37 4.43
N PHE A 25 4.14 6.99 4.94
CA PHE A 25 3.40 7.80 5.91
C PHE A 25 4.19 7.99 7.20
N VAL A 26 4.69 6.90 7.78
CA VAL A 26 5.47 6.92 9.03
C VAL A 26 6.75 7.74 8.85
N LYS A 27 7.51 7.51 7.76
CA LYS A 27 8.72 8.27 7.47
C LYS A 27 8.43 9.76 7.24
N GLY A 28 7.36 10.07 6.50
CA GLY A 28 6.90 11.44 6.31
C GLY A 28 6.54 12.16 7.62
N LEU A 29 5.73 11.52 8.47
CA LEU A 29 5.30 12.08 9.76
C LEU A 29 6.46 12.26 10.75
N THR A 30 7.46 11.38 10.69
CA THR A 30 8.64 11.43 11.56
C THR A 30 9.77 12.31 11.02
N GLY A 31 9.53 13.04 9.92
CA GLY A 31 10.52 13.95 9.32
C GLY A 31 11.68 13.24 8.63
N GLN A 32 11.53 11.95 8.32
CA GLN A 32 12.58 11.12 7.71
C GLN A 32 12.44 11.05 6.19
N GLN A 33 13.58 11.00 5.51
CA GLN A 33 13.63 10.71 4.08
C GLN A 33 13.41 9.22 3.83
N PHE A 34 12.82 8.90 2.68
CA PHE A 34 12.56 7.51 2.28
C PHE A 34 12.37 7.43 0.76
N PRO A 35 12.60 6.26 0.12
CA PRO A 35 12.42 6.16 -1.32
C PRO A 35 10.98 6.36 -1.76
N THR A 36 10.78 6.98 -2.92
CA THR A 36 9.48 7.05 -3.62
C THR A 36 9.70 6.88 -5.13
N PRO A 37 8.64 6.60 -5.91
CA PRO A 37 8.74 6.56 -7.38
C PRO A 37 9.22 7.88 -8.02
N PHE A 38 9.16 8.98 -7.28
CA PHE A 38 9.54 10.32 -7.76
C PHE A 38 11.00 10.68 -7.44
N ALA A 39 11.69 9.85 -6.67
CA ALA A 39 13.10 10.05 -6.36
C ALA A 39 14.01 9.86 -7.58
N LYS A 40 15.29 10.21 -7.44
CA LYS A 40 16.32 9.93 -8.45
C LYS A 40 17.46 9.13 -7.79
N PRO A 41 17.69 7.86 -8.18
CA PRO A 41 16.89 7.06 -9.13
C PRO A 41 15.48 6.73 -8.60
N PRO A 42 14.45 6.57 -9.45
CA PRO A 42 13.08 6.23 -9.05
C PRO A 42 13.00 4.99 -8.18
N GLY A 43 12.26 5.06 -7.08
CA GLY A 43 12.06 3.94 -6.14
C GLY A 43 13.31 3.50 -5.38
N VAL A 44 14.43 4.23 -5.52
CA VAL A 44 15.72 3.90 -4.90
C VAL A 44 16.29 5.10 -4.14
N GLY A 45 16.38 6.26 -4.80
CA GLY A 45 16.85 7.50 -4.18
C GLY A 45 15.90 7.99 -3.10
N LEU A 46 16.38 8.91 -2.26
CA LEU A 46 15.60 9.44 -1.15
C LEU A 46 14.71 10.61 -1.57
N SER A 47 13.48 10.62 -1.07
CA SER A 47 12.53 11.73 -1.19
C SER A 47 12.36 12.47 0.13
N SER A 48 11.93 13.73 0.05
CA SER A 48 11.62 14.53 1.22
C SER A 48 10.48 13.92 2.06
N PRO A 49 10.39 14.24 3.36
CA PRO A 49 9.27 13.82 4.20
C PRO A 49 7.90 14.23 3.63
N THR A 50 7.81 15.45 3.06
CA THR A 50 6.57 15.93 2.41
C THR A 50 6.18 15.11 1.19
N LEU A 51 7.14 14.71 0.35
CA LEU A 51 6.87 13.88 -0.82
C LEU A 51 6.48 12.45 -0.44
N ASN A 52 7.03 11.94 0.67
CA ASN A 52 6.57 10.69 1.29
C ASN A 52 5.11 10.77 1.76
N ILE A 53 4.70 11.88 2.39
CA ILE A 53 3.29 12.09 2.76
C ILE A 53 2.40 12.11 1.52
N VAL A 54 2.76 12.87 0.48
CA VAL A 54 1.98 12.91 -0.77
C VAL A 54 1.83 11.51 -1.37
N TRP A 55 2.91 10.74 -1.42
CA TRP A 55 2.87 9.38 -1.95
C TRP A 55 2.02 8.44 -1.07
N ALA A 56 2.14 8.51 0.25
CA ALA A 56 1.30 7.75 1.17
C ALA A 56 -0.19 8.09 1.00
N THR A 57 -0.53 9.38 0.91
CA THR A 57 -1.91 9.84 0.70
C THR A 57 -2.50 9.27 -0.59
N SER A 58 -1.75 9.28 -1.70
CA SER A 58 -2.20 8.66 -2.96
C SER A 58 -2.49 7.17 -2.80
N ASN A 59 -1.65 6.44 -2.06
CA ASN A 59 -1.88 5.03 -1.76
C ASN A 59 -3.15 4.81 -0.92
N PHE A 60 -3.35 5.62 0.12
CA PHE A 60 -4.54 5.51 0.96
C PHE A 60 -5.83 5.87 0.21
N LEU A 61 -5.79 6.87 -0.68
CA LEU A 61 -6.92 7.21 -1.55
C LEU A 61 -7.26 6.07 -2.51
N LEU A 62 -6.24 5.43 -3.12
CA LEU A 62 -6.46 4.26 -3.97
C LEU A 62 -7.02 3.07 -3.17
N SER A 63 -6.50 2.83 -1.96
CA SER A 63 -7.03 1.78 -1.08
C SER A 63 -8.49 2.01 -0.72
N ALA A 64 -8.85 3.24 -0.31
CA ALA A 64 -10.23 3.62 -0.01
C ALA A 64 -11.15 3.48 -1.23
N LEU A 65 -10.68 3.90 -2.42
CA LEU A 65 -11.41 3.74 -3.66
C LEU A 65 -11.68 2.25 -3.97
N PHE A 66 -10.69 1.38 -3.85
CA PHE A 66 -10.88 -0.05 -4.09
C PHE A 66 -11.80 -0.71 -3.07
N PHE A 67 -11.72 -0.35 -1.78
CA PHE A 67 -12.67 -0.84 -0.79
C PHE A 67 -14.10 -0.37 -1.08
N PHE A 68 -14.27 0.87 -1.51
CA PHE A 68 -15.57 1.42 -1.90
C PHE A 68 -16.15 0.66 -3.12
N LEU A 69 -15.35 0.44 -4.17
CA LEU A 69 -15.76 -0.28 -5.38
C LEU A 69 -16.02 -1.78 -5.14
N ALA A 70 -15.39 -2.37 -4.13
CA ALA A 70 -15.57 -3.77 -3.80
C ALA A 70 -16.89 -4.07 -3.09
N ASP A 71 -17.62 -3.07 -2.59
CA ASP A 71 -18.84 -3.23 -1.78
C ASP A 71 -18.69 -4.31 -0.69
N ILE A 72 -17.77 -4.06 0.25
CA ILE A 72 -17.40 -5.02 1.31
C ILE A 72 -18.48 -5.23 2.39
N THR A 73 -19.68 -4.68 2.19
CA THR A 73 -20.80 -4.77 3.15
C THR A 73 -21.33 -6.20 3.34
N SER A 74 -20.89 -7.14 2.51
CA SER A 74 -21.39 -8.51 2.49
C SER A 74 -20.87 -9.43 3.62
N GLY A 75 -19.93 -8.99 4.45
CA GLY A 75 -19.38 -9.79 5.57
C GLY A 75 -18.69 -11.11 5.16
N SER A 76 -18.18 -11.20 3.93
CA SER A 76 -17.58 -12.44 3.40
C SER A 76 -16.18 -12.70 3.95
N LEU A 77 -15.98 -13.86 4.60
CA LEU A 77 -14.67 -14.33 5.05
C LEU A 77 -13.67 -14.40 3.88
N TRP A 78 -14.10 -14.81 2.70
CA TRP A 78 -13.21 -14.95 1.54
C TRP A 78 -12.72 -13.60 1.01
N LEU A 79 -13.55 -12.55 1.08
CA LEU A 79 -13.11 -11.18 0.76
C LEU A 79 -12.10 -10.68 1.79
N LEU A 80 -12.35 -10.95 3.08
CA LEU A 80 -11.40 -10.63 4.16
C LEU A 80 -10.04 -11.31 3.94
N LEU A 81 -10.06 -12.62 3.66
CA LEU A 81 -8.84 -13.40 3.39
C LEU A 81 -8.10 -12.86 2.17
N SER A 82 -8.82 -12.51 1.09
CA SER A 82 -8.21 -11.93 -0.11
C SER A 82 -7.54 -10.58 0.16
N GLY A 83 -8.20 -9.68 0.90
CA GLY A 83 -7.60 -8.41 1.33
C GLY A 83 -6.38 -8.62 2.23
N PHE A 84 -6.47 -9.54 3.19
CA PHE A 84 -5.35 -9.92 4.06
C PHE A 84 -4.17 -10.47 3.26
N THR A 85 -4.41 -11.32 2.26
CA THR A 85 -3.35 -11.80 1.37
C THR A 85 -2.68 -10.64 0.64
N GLY A 86 -3.46 -9.67 0.13
CA GLY A 86 -2.92 -8.45 -0.49
C GLY A 86 -2.00 -7.67 0.44
N CYS A 87 -2.41 -7.49 1.70
CA CYS A 87 -1.58 -6.87 2.73
C CYS A 87 -0.25 -7.63 2.93
N MET A 88 -0.31 -8.95 3.13
CA MET A 88 0.87 -9.75 3.42
C MET A 88 1.84 -9.82 2.23
N CYS A 89 1.32 -9.98 1.01
CA CYS A 89 2.14 -9.95 -0.21
C CYS A 89 2.91 -8.64 -0.34
N MET A 90 2.24 -7.50 -0.15
CA MET A 90 2.91 -6.20 -0.18
C MET A 90 3.91 -6.06 0.96
N ALA A 91 3.57 -6.46 2.19
CA ALA A 91 4.46 -6.36 3.33
C ALA A 91 5.79 -7.11 3.10
N PHE A 92 5.71 -8.36 2.63
CA PHE A 92 6.91 -9.15 2.30
C PHE A 92 7.68 -8.56 1.12
N TYR A 93 6.98 -8.04 0.11
CA TYR A 93 7.62 -7.36 -1.02
C TYR A 93 8.42 -6.13 -0.56
N LEU A 94 7.82 -5.23 0.25
CA LEU A 94 8.50 -4.04 0.75
C LEU A 94 9.66 -4.38 1.67
N ALA A 95 9.49 -5.36 2.56
CA ALA A 95 10.56 -5.85 3.43
C ALA A 95 11.75 -6.38 2.62
N SER A 96 11.50 -7.17 1.57
CA SER A 96 12.53 -7.69 0.69
C SER A 96 13.18 -6.60 -0.17
N TYR A 97 12.38 -5.70 -0.74
CA TYR A 97 12.85 -4.67 -1.67
C TYR A 97 13.66 -3.60 -0.93
N PHE A 98 13.08 -2.95 0.08
CA PHE A 98 13.77 -1.91 0.83
C PHE A 98 14.93 -2.46 1.68
N GLY A 99 14.83 -3.71 2.14
CA GLY A 99 15.93 -4.40 2.83
C GLY A 99 17.19 -4.55 1.96
N LYS A 100 17.06 -4.54 0.63
CA LYS A 100 18.21 -4.59 -0.29
C LYS A 100 18.82 -3.22 -0.59
N LEU A 101 18.10 -2.12 -0.32
CA LEU A 101 18.53 -0.77 -0.70
C LEU A 101 19.54 -0.15 0.28
N ASN A 102 19.88 -0.82 1.39
CA ASN A 102 20.79 -0.30 2.43
C ASN A 102 20.47 1.16 2.81
N LEU A 103 19.19 1.42 3.11
CA LEU A 103 18.72 2.76 3.47
C LEU A 103 19.38 3.23 4.78
N PRO A 104 19.68 4.54 4.90
CA PRO A 104 20.26 5.12 6.11
C PRO A 104 19.29 5.11 7.31
#